data_AF-A0A2N1LFC4-F1
#
_entry.id   AF-A0A2N1LFC4-F1
#
_cell.length_a   1.000
_cell.length_b   1.000
_cell.length_c   1.000
_cell.angle_alpha   90.00
_cell.angle_beta   90.00
_cell.angle_gamma   90.00
#
_symmetry.space_group_name_H-M   'P 1'
#
loop_
_entity.id
_entity.type
_entity.pdbx_description
1 polymer ?
#
loop_
_entity_poly.entity_id
_entity_poly.type
_entity_poly.pdbx_seq_one_letter_code
_entity_poly.pdbx_strand_id
1 'polypeptide(L)'
;MPFSHLHLLHSIRLLRKYPSTYYNRYENTWSTHFIRLQKILYLYKKVIPSPLILPTSLSTCRQNGFNFLLKTLKTISSAIHGLLLLKEKDFQDSSIRVKLDDWDNNFDTDISSFIDSALSRTRRRITLDRVFIDHPTQPKLLTDPHDIDVAVINHFQNSVPIKSSPPDNISALPERWFSAYHPMDDVDSSIYNS
;
A
#
# COMPACT_ATOMS: atom_id res chain seq x y z
N MET A 1 -2.75 -19.08 4.49
CA MET A 1 -3.95 -19.83 4.92
C MET A 1 -5.26 -19.00 4.85
N PRO A 2 -5.68 -18.45 3.69
CA PRO A 2 -6.96 -17.73 3.58
C PRO A 2 -8.18 -18.63 3.27
N PHE A 3 -7.96 -19.86 2.80
CA PHE A 3 -9.03 -20.72 2.27
C PHE A 3 -9.93 -21.38 3.33
N SER A 4 -9.49 -21.50 4.58
CA SER A 4 -10.23 -22.22 5.63
C SER A 4 -11.45 -21.45 6.16
N HIS A 5 -11.41 -20.12 6.15
CA HIS A 5 -12.48 -19.28 6.72
C HIS A 5 -13.69 -19.16 5.78
N LEU A 6 -13.47 -19.06 4.46
CA LEU A 6 -14.56 -19.07 3.48
C LEU A 6 -15.28 -20.41 3.48
N HIS A 7 -14.56 -21.52 3.65
CA HIS A 7 -15.15 -22.85 3.70
C HIS A 7 -16.08 -23.03 4.91
N LEU A 8 -15.69 -22.51 6.09
CA LEU A 8 -16.53 -22.50 7.30
C LEU A 8 -17.80 -21.65 7.15
N LEU A 9 -17.68 -20.44 6.59
CA LEU A 9 -18.85 -19.59 6.34
C LEU A 9 -19.79 -20.22 5.30
N HIS A 10 -19.24 -20.89 4.29
CA HIS A 10 -19.99 -21.57 3.26
C HIS A 10 -20.74 -22.80 3.83
N SER A 11 -20.08 -23.63 4.64
CA SER A 11 -20.71 -24.77 5.29
C SER A 11 -21.85 -24.37 6.24
N ILE A 12 -21.67 -23.30 7.03
CA ILE A 12 -22.73 -22.78 7.91
C ILE A 12 -23.90 -22.22 7.11
N ARG A 13 -23.66 -21.59 5.95
CA ARG A 13 -24.74 -21.13 5.04
C ARG A 13 -25.53 -22.30 4.45
N LEU A 14 -24.88 -23.41 4.12
CA LEU A 14 -25.53 -24.62 3.63
C LEU A 14 -26.37 -25.29 4.73
N LEU A 15 -25.85 -25.40 5.94
CA LEU A 15 -26.58 -25.93 7.10
C LEU A 15 -27.81 -25.11 7.47
N ARG A 16 -27.75 -23.78 7.31
CA ARG A 16 -28.93 -22.90 7.45
C ARG A 16 -30.01 -23.22 6.42
N LYS A 17 -29.65 -23.67 5.22
CA LYS A 17 -30.60 -23.97 4.14
C LYS A 17 -31.16 -25.40 4.24
N TYR A 18 -30.36 -26.35 4.72
CA TYR A 18 -30.74 -27.76 4.84
C TYR A 18 -30.23 -28.35 6.17
N PRO A 19 -30.93 -28.11 7.30
CA PRO A 19 -30.44 -28.52 8.61
C PRO A 19 -30.39 -30.04 8.77
N SER A 20 -31.46 -30.76 8.38
CA SER A 20 -31.67 -32.17 8.73
C SER A 20 -30.80 -33.19 8.00
N THR A 21 -30.23 -32.83 6.84
CA THR A 21 -29.54 -33.79 5.95
C THR A 21 -28.02 -33.84 6.10
N TYR A 22 -27.42 -32.99 6.94
CA TYR A 22 -25.97 -32.71 6.86
C TYR A 22 -25.21 -32.61 8.20
N TYR A 23 -25.86 -32.80 9.36
CA TYR A 23 -25.26 -32.51 10.68
C TYR A 23 -23.89 -33.16 10.94
N ASN A 24 -23.77 -34.48 10.75
CA ASN A 24 -22.62 -35.22 11.29
C ASN A 24 -21.28 -34.84 10.63
N ARG A 25 -21.28 -34.55 9.31
CA ARG A 25 -20.08 -34.13 8.58
C ARG A 25 -19.58 -32.75 9.02
N TYR A 26 -20.50 -31.82 9.24
CA TYR A 26 -20.14 -30.44 9.58
C TYR A 26 -19.88 -30.24 11.07
N GLU A 27 -20.42 -31.10 11.93
CA GLU A 27 -20.16 -31.10 13.38
C GLU A 27 -18.68 -31.29 13.70
N ASN A 28 -18.03 -32.30 13.11
CA ASN A 28 -16.61 -32.57 13.31
C ASN A 28 -15.72 -31.41 12.84
N THR A 29 -16.12 -30.80 11.72
CA THR A 29 -15.43 -29.63 11.16
C THR A 29 -15.60 -28.43 12.09
N TRP A 30 -16.81 -28.19 12.59
CA TRP A 30 -17.14 -27.13 13.54
C TRP A 30 -16.35 -27.27 14.84
N SER A 31 -16.32 -28.44 15.47
CA SER A 31 -15.58 -28.68 16.72
C SER A 31 -14.10 -28.29 16.59
N THR A 32 -13.48 -28.63 15.46
CA THR A 32 -12.09 -28.24 15.16
C THR A 32 -11.92 -26.72 15.06
N HIS A 33 -12.82 -26.06 14.34
CA HIS A 33 -12.81 -24.59 14.20
C HIS A 33 -13.16 -23.88 15.51
N PHE A 34 -14.08 -24.41 16.31
CA PHE A 34 -14.49 -23.88 17.59
C PHE A 34 -13.30 -23.79 18.55
N ILE A 35 -12.50 -24.86 18.68
CA ILE A 35 -11.29 -24.86 19.52
C ILE A 35 -10.30 -23.79 19.06
N ARG A 36 -10.09 -23.65 17.74
CA ARG A 36 -9.21 -22.63 17.17
C ARG A 36 -9.72 -21.21 17.45
N LEU A 37 -11.02 -20.98 17.26
CA LEU A 37 -11.67 -19.70 17.53
C LEU A 37 -11.58 -19.32 19.01
N GLN A 38 -11.81 -20.26 19.92
CA GLN A 38 -11.66 -20.03 21.36
C GLN A 38 -10.23 -19.62 21.74
N LYS A 39 -9.22 -20.29 21.17
CA LYS A 39 -7.81 -19.89 21.37
C LYS A 39 -7.53 -18.48 20.88
N ILE A 40 -8.02 -18.11 19.69
CA ILE A 40 -7.86 -16.76 19.13
C ILE A 40 -8.56 -15.72 20.02
N LEU A 41 -9.81 -15.97 20.39
CA LEU A 41 -10.57 -15.07 21.26
C LEU A 41 -9.90 -14.90 22.63
N TYR A 42 -9.30 -15.96 23.18
CA TYR A 42 -8.54 -15.89 24.43
C TYR A 42 -7.28 -15.02 24.30
N LEU A 43 -6.50 -15.23 23.23
CA LEU A 43 -5.27 -14.45 22.97
C LEU A 43 -5.56 -12.96 22.80
N TYR A 44 -6.66 -12.62 22.13
CA TYR A 44 -7.04 -11.24 21.81
C TYR A 44 -8.19 -10.70 22.67
N LYS A 45 -8.44 -11.31 23.85
CA LYS A 45 -9.56 -10.95 24.74
C LYS A 45 -9.57 -9.50 25.22
N LYS A 46 -8.42 -8.81 25.16
CA LYS A 46 -8.29 -7.40 25.52
C LYS A 46 -8.76 -6.45 24.40
N VAL A 47 -8.79 -6.94 23.15
CA VAL A 47 -9.05 -6.13 21.95
C VAL A 47 -10.38 -6.49 21.30
N ILE A 48 -10.77 -7.77 21.37
CA ILE A 48 -12.06 -8.23 20.85
C ILE A 48 -13.10 -8.08 21.96
N PRO A 49 -14.21 -7.34 21.73
CA PRO A 49 -15.25 -7.15 22.74
C PRO A 49 -15.90 -8.49 23.14
N SER A 50 -16.08 -8.67 24.45
CA SER A 50 -16.66 -9.85 25.10
C SER A 50 -18.03 -9.50 25.72
N PRO A 51 -19.02 -10.43 25.75
CA PRO A 51 -18.92 -11.85 25.39
C PRO A 51 -19.50 -12.21 24.00
N LEU A 52 -18.69 -12.91 23.21
CA LEU A 52 -19.12 -13.59 21.98
C LEU A 52 -19.44 -15.05 22.32
N ILE A 53 -20.72 -15.39 22.40
CA ILE A 53 -21.17 -16.75 22.70
C ILE A 53 -21.18 -17.57 21.41
N LEU A 54 -20.34 -18.62 21.37
CA LEU A 54 -20.31 -19.58 20.26
C LEU A 54 -20.92 -20.90 20.73
N PRO A 55 -21.77 -21.56 19.92
CA PRO A 55 -22.33 -22.86 20.25
C PRO A 55 -21.24 -23.93 20.26
N THR A 56 -21.22 -24.76 21.29
CA THR A 56 -20.28 -25.88 21.40
C THR A 56 -20.59 -27.00 20.40
N SER A 57 -21.85 -27.14 19.99
CA SER A 57 -22.32 -28.10 19.00
C SER A 57 -23.30 -27.45 18.03
N LEU A 58 -23.24 -27.80 16.74
CA LEU A 58 -24.22 -27.31 15.75
C LEU A 58 -25.55 -28.03 15.88
N SER A 59 -25.57 -29.27 16.40
CA SER A 59 -26.79 -30.05 16.64
C SER A 59 -27.81 -29.34 17.55
N THR A 60 -27.35 -28.44 18.42
CA THR A 60 -28.21 -27.66 19.32
C THR A 60 -28.73 -26.36 18.69
N CYS A 61 -28.23 -25.97 17.52
CA CYS A 61 -28.66 -24.75 16.83
C CYS A 61 -29.98 -24.97 16.06
N ARG A 62 -30.98 -24.14 16.37
CA ARG A 62 -32.15 -23.93 15.50
C ARG A 62 -31.86 -22.84 14.45
N GLN A 63 -32.79 -22.61 13.53
CA GLN A 63 -32.64 -21.63 12.44
C GLN A 63 -32.18 -20.23 12.91
N ASN A 64 -32.76 -19.71 14.00
CA ASN A 64 -32.36 -18.43 14.59
C ASN A 64 -30.94 -18.48 15.19
N GLY A 65 -30.53 -19.63 15.73
CA GLY A 65 -29.19 -19.87 16.24
C GLY A 65 -28.13 -19.85 15.14
N PHE A 66 -28.43 -20.42 13.95
CA PHE A 66 -27.53 -20.33 12.80
C PHE A 66 -27.37 -18.90 12.27
N ASN A 67 -28.44 -18.09 12.27
CA ASN A 67 -28.36 -16.68 11.89
C ASN A 67 -27.51 -15.89 12.89
N PHE A 68 -27.69 -16.12 14.19
CA PHE A 68 -26.86 -15.53 15.23
C PHE A 68 -25.39 -15.95 15.08
N LEU A 69 -25.13 -17.25 14.89
CA LEU A 69 -23.79 -17.80 14.67
C LEU A 69 -23.08 -17.13 13.49
N LEU A 70 -23.78 -17.02 12.36
CA LEU A 70 -23.22 -16.38 11.16
C LEU A 70 -22.90 -14.90 11.40
N LYS A 71 -23.76 -14.18 12.14
CA LYS A 71 -23.51 -12.79 12.53
C LYS A 71 -22.28 -12.68 13.43
N THR A 72 -22.20 -13.52 14.46
CA THR A 72 -21.08 -13.59 15.40
C THR A 72 -19.75 -13.88 14.70
N LEU A 73 -19.71 -14.87 13.80
CA LEU A 73 -18.50 -15.20 13.04
C LEU A 73 -18.07 -14.08 12.11
N LYS A 74 -19.02 -13.37 11.48
CA LYS A 74 -18.69 -12.18 10.67
C LYS A 74 -18.07 -11.09 11.54
N THR A 75 -18.64 -10.80 12.70
CA THR A 75 -18.08 -9.81 13.64
C THR A 75 -16.67 -10.18 14.06
N ILE A 76 -16.44 -11.45 14.44
CA ILE A 76 -15.11 -11.96 14.80
C ILE A 76 -14.13 -11.80 13.63
N SER A 77 -14.54 -12.20 12.42
CA SER A 77 -13.71 -12.08 11.22
C SER A 77 -13.31 -10.63 10.95
N SER A 78 -14.24 -9.68 11.04
CA SER A 78 -13.96 -8.26 10.84
C SER A 78 -13.02 -7.72 11.92
N ALA A 79 -13.22 -8.09 13.18
CA ALA A 79 -12.36 -7.66 14.29
C ALA A 79 -10.92 -8.20 14.14
N ILE A 80 -10.77 -9.48 13.80
CA ILE A 80 -9.45 -10.08 13.54
C ILE A 80 -8.78 -9.42 12.34
N HIS A 81 -9.53 -9.15 11.27
CA HIS A 81 -8.97 -8.47 10.11
C HIS A 81 -8.52 -7.04 10.44
N GLY A 82 -9.30 -6.28 11.20
CA GLY A 82 -8.89 -4.97 11.70
C GLY A 82 -7.63 -5.03 12.57
N LEU A 83 -7.52 -6.03 13.45
CA LEU A 83 -6.33 -6.24 14.26
C LEU A 83 -5.10 -6.58 13.42
N LEU A 84 -5.26 -7.41 12.39
CA LEU A 84 -4.20 -7.73 11.45
C LEU A 84 -3.69 -6.48 10.73
N LEU A 85 -4.60 -5.64 10.22
CA LEU A 85 -4.24 -4.38 9.56
C LEU A 85 -3.51 -3.43 10.51
N LEU A 86 -3.95 -3.34 11.76
CA LEU A 86 -3.26 -2.53 12.77
C LEU A 86 -1.84 -3.04 13.03
N LYS A 87 -1.66 -4.36 13.19
CA LYS A 87 -0.35 -4.96 13.41
C LYS A 87 0.58 -4.83 12.21
N GLU A 88 0.05 -4.94 11.00
CA GLU A 88 0.80 -4.67 9.79
C GLU A 88 1.27 -3.21 9.77
N LYS A 89 0.37 -2.26 10.07
CA LYS A 89 0.74 -0.84 10.15
C LYS A 89 1.82 -0.59 11.19
N ASP A 90 1.67 -1.13 12.41
CA ASP A 90 2.68 -1.00 13.47
C ASP A 90 4.05 -1.50 12.98
N PHE A 91 4.09 -2.66 12.32
CA PHE A 91 5.31 -3.24 11.77
C PHE A 91 5.94 -2.38 10.68
N GLN A 92 5.13 -1.84 9.76
CA GLN A 92 5.60 -0.93 8.71
C GLN A 92 6.16 0.35 9.31
N ASP A 93 5.44 0.98 10.25
CA ASP A 93 5.88 2.21 10.93
C ASP A 93 7.20 1.98 11.69
N SER A 94 7.34 0.85 12.40
CA SER A 94 8.60 0.47 13.06
C SER A 94 9.74 0.24 12.06
N SER A 95 9.47 -0.43 10.94
CA SER A 95 10.48 -0.70 9.91
C SER A 95 10.98 0.58 9.22
N ILE A 96 10.08 1.55 9.01
CA ILE A 96 10.44 2.87 8.48
C ILE A 96 11.33 3.61 9.48
N ARG A 97 10.96 3.63 10.76
CA ARG A 97 11.75 4.31 11.81
C ARG A 97 13.16 3.76 11.91
N VAL A 98 13.31 2.43 11.96
CA VAL A 98 14.64 1.81 12.01
C VAL A 98 15.50 2.21 10.81
N LYS A 99 14.92 2.24 9.60
CA LYS A 99 15.65 2.69 8.40
C LYS A 99 16.03 4.17 8.44
N LEU A 100 15.18 5.02 9.02
CA LEU A 100 15.49 6.44 9.20
C LEU A 100 16.62 6.61 10.20
N ASP A 101 16.58 5.89 11.33
CA ASP A 101 17.66 5.91 12.32
C ASP A 101 18.98 5.45 11.69
N ASP A 102 18.96 4.39 10.87
CA ASP A 102 20.15 3.93 10.12
C ASP A 102 20.65 5.00 9.11
N TRP A 103 19.75 5.72 8.44
CA TRP A 103 20.10 6.80 7.52
C TRP A 103 20.74 7.99 8.25
N ASP A 104 20.18 8.41 9.37
CA ASP A 104 20.71 9.52 10.17
C ASP A 104 22.10 9.16 10.71
N ASN A 105 22.28 7.93 11.20
CA ASN A 105 23.59 7.44 11.62
C ASN A 105 24.61 7.44 10.46
N ASN A 106 24.20 6.99 9.26
CA ASN A 106 25.07 7.01 8.09
C ASN A 106 25.39 8.44 7.64
N PHE A 107 24.46 9.38 7.76
CA PHE A 107 24.72 10.78 7.44
C PHE A 107 25.86 11.35 8.30
N ASP A 108 25.88 11.03 9.60
CA ASP A 108 26.90 11.49 10.54
C ASP A 108 28.23 10.74 10.43
N THR A 109 28.21 9.45 10.07
CA THR A 109 29.38 8.56 10.15
C THR A 109 29.97 8.13 8.80
N ASP A 110 29.15 8.02 7.75
CA ASP A 110 29.53 7.60 6.40
C ASP A 110 28.60 8.17 5.32
N ILE A 111 28.96 9.38 4.87
CA ILE A 111 28.24 10.12 3.82
C ILE A 111 28.12 9.30 2.52
N SER A 112 29.08 8.43 2.20
CA SER A 112 29.03 7.63 0.96
C SER A 112 27.91 6.60 1.03
N SER A 113 27.83 5.86 2.14
CA SER A 113 26.74 4.90 2.39
C SER A 113 25.38 5.58 2.43
N PHE A 114 25.29 6.79 3.00
CA PHE A 114 24.06 7.59 2.95
C PHE A 114 23.66 7.92 1.50
N ILE A 115 24.59 8.46 0.69
CA ILE A 115 24.32 8.82 -0.71
C ILE A 115 23.88 7.60 -1.51
N ASP A 116 24.58 6.47 -1.38
CA ASP A 116 24.22 5.23 -2.09
C ASP A 116 22.83 4.75 -1.70
N SER A 117 22.48 4.79 -0.41
CA SER A 117 21.16 4.40 0.08
C SER A 117 20.05 5.35 -0.40
N ALA A 118 20.29 6.66 -0.35
CA ALA A 118 19.35 7.68 -0.81
C ALA A 118 19.10 7.60 -2.33
N LEU A 119 20.15 7.29 -3.11
CA LEU A 119 20.08 7.10 -4.55
C LEU A 119 19.62 5.69 -4.97
N SER A 120 19.61 4.73 -4.04
CA SER A 120 19.14 3.36 -4.25
C SER A 120 17.63 3.31 -4.40
N ARG A 121 17.17 3.70 -5.59
CA ARG A 121 15.78 3.63 -6.00
C ARG A 121 15.67 2.75 -7.23
N THR A 122 14.62 1.94 -7.26
CA THR A 122 14.28 1.17 -8.46
C THR A 122 14.06 2.14 -9.62
N ARG A 123 15.00 2.15 -10.58
CA ARG A 123 14.90 2.99 -11.77
C ARG A 123 13.76 2.46 -12.63
N ARG A 124 12.72 3.28 -12.81
CA ARG A 124 11.69 3.02 -13.82
C ARG A 124 12.27 3.42 -15.16
N ARG A 125 12.45 2.46 -16.06
CA ARG A 125 12.91 2.69 -17.42
C ARG A 125 11.73 2.52 -18.36
N ILE A 126 11.61 3.44 -19.30
CA ILE A 126 10.75 3.28 -20.48
C ILE A 126 11.70 2.96 -21.64
N THR A 127 11.42 1.90 -22.37
CA THR A 127 12.10 1.58 -23.62
C THR A 127 11.26 2.13 -24.75
N LEU A 128 11.85 2.95 -25.62
CA LEU A 128 11.19 3.49 -26.78
C LEU A 128 11.60 2.66 -27.99
N ASP A 129 10.64 1.99 -28.61
CA ASP A 129 10.91 1.14 -29.79
C ASP A 129 10.88 1.94 -31.10
N ARG A 130 10.30 3.14 -31.07
CA ARG A 130 10.15 4.02 -32.23
C ARG A 130 10.17 5.47 -31.79
N VAL A 131 10.86 6.31 -32.55
CA VAL A 131 10.91 7.76 -32.33
C VAL A 131 10.62 8.47 -33.63
N PHE A 132 9.63 9.37 -33.62
CA PHE A 132 9.31 10.19 -34.76
C PHE A 132 10.01 11.54 -34.63
N ILE A 133 10.89 11.86 -35.57
CA ILE A 133 11.54 13.18 -35.67
C ILE A 133 10.73 14.00 -36.68
N ASP A 134 10.09 15.04 -36.17
CA ASP A 134 9.39 16.02 -36.99
C ASP A 134 10.39 17.02 -37.55
N HIS A 135 10.62 16.98 -38.87
CA HIS A 135 11.54 17.88 -39.58
C HIS A 135 10.78 18.51 -40.76
N PRO A 136 10.88 19.84 -40.96
CA PRO A 136 9.99 20.58 -41.87
C PRO A 136 10.04 20.10 -43.33
N THR A 137 11.15 19.50 -43.76
CA THR A 137 11.34 19.02 -45.14
C THR A 137 11.34 17.49 -45.28
N GLN A 138 11.57 16.75 -44.19
CA GLN A 138 11.65 15.28 -44.26
C GLN A 138 11.41 14.65 -42.87
N PRO A 139 10.15 14.40 -42.48
CA PRO A 139 9.87 13.68 -41.25
C PRO A 139 10.45 12.27 -41.31
N LYS A 140 11.05 11.81 -40.20
CA LYS A 140 11.72 10.50 -40.13
C LYS A 140 11.21 9.71 -38.94
N LEU A 141 10.77 8.47 -39.20
CA LEU A 141 10.49 7.48 -38.16
C LEU A 141 11.74 6.62 -37.95
N LEU A 142 12.32 6.70 -36.75
CA LEU A 142 13.43 5.88 -36.33
C LEU A 142 12.92 4.58 -35.70
N THR A 143 13.51 3.47 -36.13
CA THR A 143 13.25 2.12 -35.58
C THR A 143 14.55 1.40 -35.17
N ASP A 144 15.72 1.91 -35.58
CA ASP A 144 17.00 1.38 -35.16
C ASP A 144 17.31 1.81 -33.72
N PRO A 145 17.69 0.89 -32.80
CA PRO A 145 17.92 1.22 -31.39
C PRO A 145 19.01 2.29 -31.16
N HIS A 146 20.08 2.28 -31.96
CA HIS A 146 21.17 3.24 -31.80
C HIS A 146 20.73 4.65 -32.22
N ASP A 147 20.07 4.74 -33.38
CA ASP A 147 19.50 6.01 -33.86
C ASP A 147 18.45 6.56 -32.89
N ILE A 148 17.62 5.69 -32.30
CA ILE A 148 16.64 6.05 -31.27
C ILE A 148 17.32 6.63 -30.04
N ASP A 149 18.33 5.95 -29.49
CA ASP A 149 19.03 6.41 -28.28
C ASP A 149 19.67 7.80 -28.51
N VAL A 150 20.35 7.97 -29.65
CA VAL A 150 20.95 9.27 -30.02
C VAL A 150 19.90 10.37 -30.13
N ALA A 151 18.78 10.11 -30.80
CA ALA A 151 17.71 11.08 -30.97
C ALA A 151 17.05 11.47 -29.64
N VAL A 152 16.80 10.50 -28.77
CA VAL A 152 16.19 10.69 -27.45
C VAL A 152 17.10 11.48 -26.53
N ILE A 153 18.39 11.12 -26.45
CA ILE A 153 19.38 11.85 -25.66
C ILE A 153 19.44 13.30 -26.11
N ASN A 154 19.59 13.52 -27.42
CA ASN A 154 19.67 14.86 -27.98
C ASN A 154 18.40 15.69 -27.71
N HIS A 155 17.22 15.09 -27.87
CA HIS A 155 15.96 15.76 -27.56
C HIS A 155 15.91 16.19 -26.10
N PHE A 156 16.11 15.28 -25.15
CA PHE A 156 15.97 15.62 -23.73
C PHE A 156 17.06 16.56 -23.21
N GLN A 157 18.28 16.48 -23.76
CA GLN A 157 19.35 17.43 -23.41
C GLN A 157 19.06 18.86 -23.88
N ASN A 158 18.34 19.02 -24.99
CA ASN A 158 18.09 20.34 -25.61
C ASN A 158 16.63 20.79 -25.56
N SER A 159 15.71 19.97 -25.04
CA SER A 159 14.27 20.24 -24.98
C SER A 159 13.92 21.48 -24.18
N VAL A 160 14.77 21.81 -23.20
CA VAL A 160 14.66 23.03 -22.40
C VAL A 160 15.76 23.97 -22.87
N PRO A 161 15.42 25.19 -23.34
CA PRO A 161 16.42 26.20 -23.62
C PRO A 161 17.22 26.50 -22.35
N ILE A 162 18.52 26.19 -22.36
CA ILE A 162 19.42 26.58 -21.29
C ILE A 162 19.53 28.10 -21.37
N LYS A 163 18.88 28.82 -20.46
CA LYS A 163 19.12 30.25 -20.30
C LYS A 163 20.56 30.41 -19.83
N SER A 164 21.39 31.08 -20.63
CA SER A 164 22.83 31.25 -20.39
C SER A 164 23.15 32.09 -19.15
N SER A 165 22.17 32.80 -18.60
CA SER A 165 22.28 33.54 -17.35
C SER A 165 21.19 33.12 -16.37
N PRO A 166 21.52 32.95 -15.08
CA PRO A 166 20.52 32.89 -14.03
C PRO A 166 19.63 34.15 -14.08
N PRO A 167 18.34 34.05 -13.74
CA PRO A 167 17.50 35.22 -13.55
C PRO A 167 18.02 36.02 -12.36
N ASP A 168 18.21 37.34 -12.55
CA ASP A 168 18.77 38.23 -11.51
C ASP A 168 17.83 38.42 -10.30
N ASN A 169 16.53 38.19 -10.48
CA ASN A 169 15.51 38.34 -9.45
C ASN A 169 14.32 37.40 -9.74
N ILE A 170 13.52 37.07 -8.72
CA ILE A 170 12.29 36.28 -8.83
C ILE A 170 11.31 36.84 -9.86
N SER A 171 11.27 38.16 -10.04
CA SER A 171 10.44 38.83 -11.06
C SER A 171 10.87 38.54 -12.51
N ALA A 172 12.09 38.05 -12.73
CA ALA A 172 12.57 37.61 -14.03
C ALA A 172 12.22 36.14 -14.35
N LEU A 173 11.59 35.42 -13.42
CA LEU A 173 11.12 34.06 -13.64
C LEU A 173 9.86 34.06 -14.51
N PRO A 174 9.63 32.98 -15.29
CA PRO A 174 8.34 32.74 -15.92
C PRO A 174 7.21 32.73 -14.88
N GLU A 175 6.02 33.20 -15.28
CA GLU A 175 4.84 33.35 -14.41
C GLU A 175 4.57 32.13 -13.53
N ARG A 176 4.63 30.91 -14.10
CA ARG A 176 4.45 29.65 -13.36
C ARG A 176 5.38 29.56 -12.13
N TRP A 177 6.64 29.93 -12.29
CA TRP A 177 7.64 29.85 -11.23
C TRP A 177 7.58 31.05 -10.30
N PHE A 178 7.29 32.24 -10.83
CA PHE A 178 7.04 33.43 -10.01
C PHE A 178 5.92 33.17 -9.00
N SER A 179 4.77 32.63 -9.43
CA SER A 179 3.66 32.32 -8.53
C SER A 179 3.99 31.22 -7.52
N ALA A 180 4.77 30.20 -7.91
CA ALA A 180 5.11 29.08 -7.04
C ALA A 180 6.10 29.47 -5.92
N TYR A 181 7.01 30.40 -6.21
CA TYR A 181 8.03 30.86 -5.27
C TYR A 181 7.72 32.22 -4.64
N HIS A 182 6.56 32.82 -4.96
CA HIS A 182 6.13 34.05 -4.32
C HIS A 182 6.05 33.82 -2.80
N PRO A 183 6.60 34.76 -1.98
CA PRO A 183 6.50 34.69 -0.53
C PRO A 183 5.05 34.45 -0.08
N MET A 184 4.88 33.55 0.88
CA MET A 184 3.57 33.28 1.46
C MET A 184 3.27 34.32 2.54
N ASP A 185 2.05 34.85 2.55
CA ASP A 185 1.64 35.93 3.47
C ASP A 185 1.67 35.51 4.95
N ASP A 186 1.55 34.21 5.23
CA ASP A 186 1.55 33.62 6.57
C ASP A 186 2.95 33.25 7.08
N VAL A 187 3.98 33.46 6.26
CA VAL A 187 5.37 33.14 6.58
C VAL A 187 6.16 34.43 6.76
N ASP A 188 6.98 34.50 7.81
CA ASP A 188 7.80 35.68 8.09
C ASP A 188 8.72 36.00 6.91
N SER A 189 8.54 37.20 6.33
CA SER A 189 9.31 37.72 5.20
C SER A 189 10.83 37.71 5.40
N SER A 190 11.32 37.69 6.65
CA SER A 190 12.75 37.66 6.98
C SER A 190 13.49 36.44 6.39
N ILE A 191 12.80 35.32 6.17
CA ILE A 191 13.40 34.10 5.61
C ILE A 191 13.80 34.24 4.13
N TYR A 192 13.21 35.20 3.41
CA TYR A 192 13.44 35.40 1.97
C TYR A 192 14.52 36.46 1.70
N ASN A 193 14.96 37.22 2.71
CA ASN A 193 15.90 38.33 2.60
C ASN A 193 17.38 37.93 2.80
N SER A 194 17.75 36.68 2.47
CA SER A 194 19.13 36.17 2.61
C SER A 194 20.04 36.58 1.46
#